data_AF-A0A815B6L8-F1
#
_entry.id   AF-A0A815B6L8-F1
#
_cell.length_a   1.000
_cell.length_b   1.000
_cell.length_c   1.000
_cell.angle_alpha   90.00
_cell.angle_beta   90.00
_cell.angle_gamma   90.00
#
_symmetry.space_group_name_H-M   'P 1'
#
loop_
_entity.id
_entity.type
_entity.pdbx_description
1 polymer ?
#
loop_
_entity_poly.entity_id
_entity_poly.type
_entity_poly.pdbx_seq_one_letter_code
_entity_poly.pdbx_strand_id
1 'polypeptide(L)'
;MRFIDLSQITKLEFRSTNVINQLYVIKRILLTSPKLIHLVIGTPLLLHTTLFDNSLLIPVFSQLQALYMIPENVCFPVEYASKLVERFPSLVHVELRTTCLGTDALLVDTLLRGLAKLIHLKIFFTYKLYIDGTCSVDYVIERRRQAFPFNICNKDEVLGKN
;
A
#
# COMPACT_ATOMS: atom_id res chain seq x y z
N MET A 1 -11.24 12.01 31.76
CA MET A 1 -10.52 11.80 30.49
C MET A 1 -10.32 10.29 30.33
N ARG A 2 -10.91 9.64 29.31
CA ARG A 2 -10.71 8.19 29.09
C ARG A 2 -9.45 8.01 28.24
N PHE A 3 -8.45 7.31 28.76
CA PHE A 3 -7.29 6.92 27.99
C PHE A 3 -7.68 5.75 27.09
N ILE A 4 -7.33 5.82 25.80
CA ILE A 4 -7.49 4.70 24.86
C ILE A 4 -6.33 3.74 25.11
N ASP A 5 -6.63 2.48 25.44
CA ASP A 5 -5.62 1.42 25.50
C ASP A 5 -5.23 1.00 24.08
N LEU A 6 -4.05 1.45 23.64
CA LEU A 6 -3.53 1.14 22.31
C LEU A 6 -3.15 -0.34 22.14
N SER A 7 -2.96 -1.09 23.23
CA SER A 7 -2.50 -2.49 23.18
C SER A 7 -3.53 -3.45 22.58
N GLN A 8 -4.81 -3.05 22.58
CA GLN A 8 -5.91 -3.83 22.02
C GLN A 8 -6.25 -3.44 20.58
N ILE A 9 -5.60 -2.44 20.01
CA ILE A 9 -5.93 -1.96 18.67
C ILE A 9 -5.48 -2.97 17.62
N THR A 10 -6.44 -3.43 16.82
CA THR A 10 -6.23 -4.35 15.70
C THR A 10 -6.23 -3.66 14.34
N LYS A 11 -6.77 -2.42 14.27
CA LYS A 11 -6.85 -1.60 13.05
C LYS A 11 -6.43 -0.16 13.33
N LEU A 12 -5.49 0.35 12.55
CA LEU A 12 -5.05 1.75 12.58
C LEU A 12 -5.14 2.41 11.22
N GLU A 13 -5.40 3.71 11.23
CA GLU A 13 -5.53 4.52 10.03
C GLU A 13 -4.84 5.87 10.16
N PHE A 14 -3.91 6.15 9.26
CA PHE A 14 -3.15 7.39 9.17
C PHE A 14 -3.39 8.05 7.81
N ARG A 15 -4.23 9.10 7.76
CA ARG A 15 -4.65 9.79 6.53
C ARG A 15 -3.96 11.13 6.25
N SER A 16 -2.99 11.54 7.06
CA SER A 16 -2.49 12.91 7.01
C SER A 16 -1.23 13.07 6.16
N THR A 17 -1.19 14.18 5.42
CA THR A 17 -0.14 14.59 4.48
C THR A 17 1.07 15.27 5.13
N ASN A 18 1.02 15.61 6.43
CA ASN A 18 2.10 16.32 7.11
C ASN A 18 3.16 15.36 7.68
N VAL A 19 4.12 15.00 6.84
CA VAL A 19 5.08 13.90 7.04
C VAL A 19 5.92 14.05 8.32
N ILE A 20 6.54 15.20 8.58
CA ILE A 20 7.68 15.27 9.52
C ILE A 20 7.27 15.09 10.99
N ASN A 21 6.24 15.80 11.46
CA ASN A 21 5.82 15.73 12.87
C ASN A 21 5.04 14.44 13.20
N GLN A 22 4.58 13.72 12.18
CA GLN A 22 3.73 12.55 12.36
C GLN A 22 4.51 11.25 12.43
N LEU A 23 5.72 11.17 11.85
CA LEU A 23 6.52 9.93 11.88
C LEU A 23 6.84 9.47 13.30
N TYR A 24 7.18 10.40 14.21
CA TYR A 24 7.45 10.05 15.62
C TYR A 24 6.19 9.53 16.33
N VAL A 25 5.06 10.19 16.10
CA VAL A 25 3.77 9.82 16.69
C VAL A 25 3.31 8.46 16.16
N ILE A 26 3.36 8.26 14.84
CA ILE A 26 3.02 7.01 14.16
C ILE A 26 3.90 5.87 14.68
N LYS A 27 5.23 6.08 14.73
CA LYS A 27 6.17 5.10 15.29
C LYS A 27 5.75 4.68 16.69
N ARG A 28 5.48 5.65 17.57
CA ARG A 28 5.08 5.38 18.95
C ARG A 28 3.75 4.61 19.04
N ILE A 29 2.77 4.97 18.22
CA ILE A 29 1.47 4.28 18.17
C ILE A 29 1.66 2.83 17.69
N LEU A 30 2.44 2.62 16.63
CA LEU A 30 2.71 1.27 16.12
C LEU A 30 3.41 0.39 17.16
N LEU A 31 4.43 0.91 17.85
CA LEU A 31 5.14 0.19 18.91
C LEU A 31 4.25 -0.15 20.11
N THR A 32 3.19 0.63 20.35
CA THR A 32 2.24 0.40 21.44
C THR A 32 1.02 -0.42 21.02
N SER A 33 0.96 -0.83 19.74
CA SER A 33 -0.14 -1.63 19.16
C SER A 33 0.35 -3.01 18.71
N PRO A 34 0.79 -3.89 19.65
CA PRO A 34 1.33 -5.21 19.33
C PRO A 34 0.28 -6.18 18.79
N LYS A 35 -1.02 -5.83 18.73
CA LYS A 35 -2.07 -6.66 18.12
C LYS A 35 -2.53 -6.15 16.76
N LEU A 36 -1.81 -5.19 16.18
CA LEU A 36 -2.16 -4.59 14.92
C LEU A 36 -2.09 -5.61 13.78
N ILE A 37 -3.24 -5.87 13.15
CA ILE A 37 -3.39 -6.80 12.01
C ILE A 37 -3.80 -6.08 10.72
N HIS A 38 -4.40 -4.90 10.82
CA HIS A 38 -4.81 -4.06 9.70
C HIS A 38 -4.19 -2.66 9.80
N LEU A 39 -3.47 -2.23 8.77
CA LEU A 39 -2.90 -0.89 8.70
C LEU A 39 -3.41 -0.15 7.45
N VAL A 40 -3.95 1.04 7.64
CA VAL A 40 -4.22 2.02 6.59
C VAL A 40 -3.25 3.18 6.74
N ILE A 41 -2.48 3.50 5.71
CA ILE A 41 -1.43 4.52 5.79
C ILE A 41 -1.18 5.18 4.44
N GLY A 42 -0.87 6.48 4.44
CA GLY A 42 -0.38 7.17 3.24
C GLY A 42 0.93 6.55 2.73
N THR A 43 1.04 6.33 1.42
CA THR A 43 2.24 5.75 0.81
C THR A 43 3.54 6.48 1.19
N PRO A 44 3.60 7.84 1.19
CA PRO A 44 4.83 8.55 1.56
C PRO A 44 5.25 8.33 3.02
N LEU A 45 4.28 8.21 3.94
CA LEU A 45 4.55 7.92 5.34
C LEU A 45 5.12 6.51 5.48
N LEU A 46 4.51 5.52 4.83
CA LEU A 46 4.97 4.13 4.92
C LEU A 46 6.37 3.95 4.34
N LEU A 47 6.64 4.53 3.16
CA LEU A 47 7.91 4.40 2.46
C LEU A 47 9.01 5.33 3.00
N HIS A 48 8.70 6.16 3.99
CA HIS A 48 9.71 6.97 4.66
C HIS A 48 10.70 6.05 5.39
N THR A 49 12.00 6.22 5.16
CA THR A 49 13.07 5.37 5.72
C THR A 49 12.98 5.25 7.25
N THR A 50 12.58 6.31 7.95
CA THR A 50 12.38 6.32 9.40
C THR A 50 11.33 5.32 9.91
N LEU A 51 10.29 5.02 9.12
CA LEU A 51 9.27 4.03 9.46
C LEU A 51 9.58 2.68 8.80
N PHE A 52 9.81 2.67 7.49
CA PHE A 52 9.99 1.43 6.72
C PHE A 52 11.21 0.62 7.17
N ASP A 53 12.33 1.29 7.43
CA ASP A 53 13.59 0.66 7.82
C ASP A 53 13.80 0.62 9.33
N ASN A 54 12.77 0.93 10.11
CA ASN A 54 12.86 0.90 11.57
C ASN A 54 12.87 -0.55 12.08
N SER A 55 14.00 -1.01 12.61
CA SER A 55 14.13 -2.35 13.16
C SER A 55 13.16 -2.64 14.31
N LEU A 56 12.78 -1.62 15.09
CA LEU A 56 11.84 -1.77 16.20
C LEU A 56 10.40 -2.05 15.73
N LEU A 57 10.07 -1.73 14.47
CA LEU A 57 8.75 -1.98 13.90
C LEU A 57 8.65 -3.34 13.21
N ILE A 58 9.76 -4.08 13.06
CA ILE A 58 9.77 -5.41 12.44
C ILE A 58 8.74 -6.36 13.08
N PRO A 59 8.63 -6.47 14.42
CA PRO A 59 7.62 -7.34 15.03
C PRO A 59 6.18 -6.95 14.65
N VAL A 60 5.90 -5.65 14.58
CA VAL A 60 4.59 -5.10 14.18
C VAL A 60 4.31 -5.39 12.70
N PHE A 61 5.31 -5.26 11.84
CA PHE A 61 5.16 -5.57 10.41
C PHE A 61 5.04 -7.07 10.14
N SER A 62 5.70 -7.89 10.95
CA SER A 62 5.69 -9.36 10.83
C SER A 62 4.35 -9.98 11.14
N GLN A 63 3.45 -9.30 11.83
CA GLN A 63 2.11 -9.78 12.18
C GLN A 63 0.98 -9.14 11.35
N LEU A 64 1.28 -8.10 10.58
CA LEU A 64 0.29 -7.44 9.74
C LEU A 64 -0.22 -8.40 8.67
N GLN A 65 -1.53 -8.56 8.63
CA GLN A 65 -2.21 -9.40 7.64
C GLN A 65 -2.77 -8.58 6.49
N ALA A 66 -3.12 -7.31 6.74
CA ALA A 66 -3.65 -6.41 5.72
C ALA A 66 -2.99 -5.03 5.74
N LEU A 67 -2.62 -4.55 4.56
CA LEU A 67 -2.07 -3.21 4.35
C LEU A 67 -2.87 -2.47 3.27
N TYR A 68 -3.36 -1.29 3.60
CA TYR A 68 -4.09 -0.40 2.70
C TYR A 68 -3.28 0.88 2.54
N MET A 69 -2.78 1.12 1.33
CA MET A 69 -1.96 2.28 1.01
C MET A 69 -2.80 3.37 0.34
N ILE A 70 -2.88 4.55 0.97
CA ILE A 70 -3.59 5.71 0.45
C ILE A 70 -2.65 6.50 -0.47
N PRO A 71 -3.08 6.85 -1.70
CA PRO A 71 -2.23 7.52 -2.67
C PRO A 71 -1.99 8.98 -2.27
N GLU A 72 -0.73 9.38 -2.28
CA GLU A 72 -0.32 10.79 -2.30
C GLU A 72 0.74 10.92 -3.40
N ASN A 73 0.36 11.00 -4.67
CA ASN A 73 1.20 11.30 -5.86
C ASN A 73 2.53 10.53 -6.05
N VAL A 74 2.85 9.54 -5.21
CA VAL A 74 4.13 8.83 -5.27
C VAL A 74 4.01 7.68 -6.26
N CYS A 75 4.79 7.79 -7.34
CA CYS A 75 5.19 6.65 -8.14
C CYS A 75 5.83 5.61 -7.19
N PHE A 76 5.18 4.46 -7.02
CA PHE A 76 5.67 3.40 -6.16
C PHE A 76 6.89 2.74 -6.84
N PRO A 77 8.13 3.00 -6.40
CA PRO A 77 9.28 2.54 -7.17
C PRO A 77 9.39 1.02 -7.08
N VAL A 78 9.74 0.38 -8.19
CA VAL A 78 9.77 -1.08 -8.34
C VAL A 78 10.60 -1.77 -7.25
N GLU A 79 11.72 -1.18 -6.86
CA GLU A 79 12.62 -1.70 -5.82
C GLU A 79 11.99 -1.80 -4.43
N TYR A 80 10.89 -1.07 -4.17
CA TYR A 80 10.16 -1.16 -2.91
C TYR A 80 9.19 -2.33 -2.87
N ALA A 81 8.79 -2.87 -4.03
CA ALA A 81 7.84 -3.98 -4.10
C ALA A 81 8.39 -5.25 -3.45
N SER A 82 9.62 -5.63 -3.78
CA SER A 82 10.30 -6.79 -3.19
C SER A 82 10.58 -6.58 -1.71
N LYS A 83 11.11 -5.41 -1.34
CA LYS A 83 11.38 -5.05 0.06
C LYS A 83 10.11 -5.08 0.91
N LEU A 84 8.96 -4.68 0.35
CA LEU A 84 7.68 -4.71 1.08
C LEU A 84 7.24 -6.14 1.38
N VAL A 85 7.43 -7.10 0.47
CA VAL A 85 7.13 -8.51 0.79
C VAL A 85 8.06 -9.05 1.87
N GLU A 86 9.35 -8.69 1.83
CA GLU A 86 10.32 -9.12 2.85
C GLU A 86 10.03 -8.52 4.23
N ARG A 87 9.60 -7.26 4.28
CA ARG A 87 9.29 -6.56 5.53
C ARG A 87 7.98 -7.01 6.17
N PHE A 88 7.04 -7.54 5.39
CA PHE A 88 5.70 -7.92 5.83
C PHE A 88 5.41 -9.39 5.48
N PRO A 89 6.08 -10.37 6.12
CA PRO A 89 5.98 -11.78 5.75
C PRO A 89 4.59 -12.41 5.98
N SER A 90 3.79 -11.87 6.91
CA SER A 90 2.42 -12.37 7.20
C SER A 90 1.33 -11.69 6.37
N LEU A 91 1.73 -10.87 5.40
CA LEU A 91 0.80 -10.08 4.62
C LEU A 91 -0.02 -11.00 3.70
N VAL A 92 -1.33 -11.00 3.91
CA VAL A 92 -2.30 -11.79 3.14
C VAL A 92 -3.05 -10.88 2.17
N HIS A 93 -3.30 -9.62 2.55
CA HIS A 93 -4.05 -8.66 1.78
C HIS A 93 -3.29 -7.34 1.58
N VAL A 94 -3.21 -6.87 0.34
CA VAL A 94 -2.75 -5.52 0.02
C VAL A 94 -3.78 -4.83 -0.87
N GLU A 95 -4.21 -3.65 -0.43
CA GLU A 95 -4.88 -2.68 -1.29
C GLU A 95 -3.92 -1.53 -1.57
N LEU A 96 -3.56 -1.32 -2.84
CA LEU A 96 -2.80 -0.16 -3.28
C LEU A 96 -3.66 0.67 -4.21
N ARG A 97 -3.61 2.00 -4.06
CA ARG A 97 -4.09 2.92 -5.07
C ARG A 97 -2.90 3.73 -5.59
N THR A 98 -2.74 3.81 -6.90
CA THR A 98 -1.64 4.56 -7.54
C THR A 98 -2.16 5.36 -8.72
N THR A 99 -1.49 6.47 -9.06
CA THR A 99 -1.74 7.22 -10.29
C THR A 99 -0.52 7.04 -11.19
N CYS A 100 -0.75 6.57 -12.41
CA CYS A 100 0.25 6.27 -13.41
C CYS A 100 0.09 7.22 -14.60
N LEU A 101 1.20 7.75 -15.13
CA LEU A 101 1.24 8.65 -16.27
C LEU A 101 1.96 7.93 -17.44
N GLY A 102 1.30 7.72 -18.58
CA GLY A 102 1.99 7.26 -19.81
C GLY A 102 2.48 5.80 -19.81
N THR A 103 3.79 5.56 -19.98
CA THR A 103 4.42 4.22 -20.21
C THR A 103 4.43 3.29 -18.98
N ASP A 104 3.71 3.66 -17.92
CA ASP A 104 3.75 3.07 -16.58
C ASP A 104 3.06 1.69 -16.44
N ALA A 105 2.46 1.15 -17.51
CA ALA A 105 1.87 -0.19 -17.48
C ALA A 105 2.91 -1.27 -17.10
N LEU A 106 4.15 -1.12 -17.57
CA LEU A 106 5.28 -2.00 -17.22
C LEU A 106 5.66 -1.90 -15.72
N LEU A 107 5.49 -0.72 -15.10
CA LEU A 107 5.75 -0.54 -13.67
C LEU A 107 4.72 -1.27 -12.81
N VAL A 108 3.45 -1.22 -13.22
CA VAL A 108 2.37 -1.97 -12.55
C VAL A 108 2.62 -3.48 -12.62
N ASP A 109 3.00 -4.00 -13.78
CA ASP A 109 3.33 -5.43 -13.92
C ASP A 109 4.53 -5.83 -13.06
N THR A 110 5.54 -4.99 -12.97
CA THR A 110 6.73 -5.28 -12.17
C THR A 110 6.42 -5.23 -10.67
N LEU A 111 5.58 -4.29 -10.24
CA LEU A 111 5.04 -4.25 -8.88
C LEU A 111 4.22 -5.50 -8.55
N LEU A 112 3.34 -5.94 -9.45
CA LEU A 112 2.56 -7.17 -9.30
C LEU A 112 3.47 -8.42 -9.18
N ARG A 113 4.58 -8.46 -9.91
CA ARG A 113 5.59 -9.52 -9.79
C ARG A 113 6.29 -9.48 -8.43
N GLY A 114 6.67 -8.30 -7.95
CA GLY A 114 7.27 -8.13 -6.62
C GLY A 114 6.36 -8.62 -5.49
N LEU A 115 5.04 -8.41 -5.65
CA LEU A 115 4.01 -8.80 -4.71
C LEU A 115 3.42 -10.20 -4.96
N ALA A 116 4.08 -11.04 -5.77
CA ALA A 116 3.52 -12.32 -6.24
C ALA A 116 3.24 -13.35 -5.13
N LYS A 117 3.86 -13.20 -3.96
CA LYS A 117 3.69 -14.13 -2.83
C LYS A 117 2.41 -13.87 -2.01
N LEU A 118 1.68 -12.80 -2.28
CA LEU A 118 0.47 -12.44 -1.54
C LEU A 118 -0.76 -13.24 -2.00
N ILE A 119 -1.59 -13.64 -1.04
CA ILE A 119 -2.83 -14.40 -1.29
C ILE A 119 -3.87 -13.51 -1.97
N HIS A 120 -4.03 -12.28 -1.50
CA HIS A 120 -4.96 -11.30 -2.04
C HIS A 120 -4.26 -9.97 -2.30
N LEU A 121 -4.24 -9.56 -3.56
CA LEU A 121 -3.70 -8.29 -3.99
C LEU A 121 -4.75 -7.55 -4.82
N LYS A 122 -5.01 -6.31 -4.42
CA LYS A 122 -5.98 -5.43 -5.06
C LYS A 122 -5.28 -4.11 -5.36
N ILE A 123 -5.10 -3.80 -6.63
CA ILE A 123 -4.45 -2.57 -7.06
C ILE A 123 -5.45 -1.77 -7.88
N PHE A 124 -5.73 -0.56 -7.42
CA PHE A 124 -6.40 0.46 -8.22
C PHE A 124 -5.33 1.34 -8.84
N PHE A 125 -5.30 1.43 -10.16
CA PHE A 125 -4.44 2.40 -10.83
C PHE A 125 -5.27 3.34 -11.68
N THR A 126 -4.97 4.63 -11.56
CA THR A 126 -5.53 5.67 -12.42
C THR A 126 -4.54 5.96 -13.53
N TYR A 127 -4.92 5.67 -14.77
CA TYR A 127 -4.13 5.93 -15.96
C TYR A 127 -4.58 7.25 -16.59
N LYS A 128 -3.67 8.22 -16.69
CA LYS A 128 -3.94 9.49 -17.38
C LYS A 128 -3.41 9.43 -18.81
N LEU A 129 -4.30 9.40 -19.78
CA LEU A 129 -3.94 9.52 -21.20
C LEU A 129 -4.05 10.98 -21.62
N TYR A 130 -2.94 11.61 -22.02
CA TYR A 130 -2.96 12.95 -22.61
C TYR A 130 -3.28 12.84 -24.10
N ILE A 131 -4.43 13.36 -24.51
CA ILE A 131 -4.81 13.50 -25.93
C ILE A 131 -4.55 14.96 -26.31
N ASP A 132 -3.67 15.16 -27.28
CA ASP A 132 -3.37 16.45 -27.92
C ASP A 132 -2.98 17.59 -26.96
N GLY A 133 -2.34 17.26 -25.82
CA GLY A 133 -1.74 18.23 -24.88
C GLY A 133 -2.74 19.09 -24.08
N THR A 134 -4.05 18.93 -24.27
CA THR A 134 -5.09 19.78 -23.68
C THR A 134 -6.21 19.02 -22.97
N CYS A 135 -6.38 17.72 -23.28
CA CYS A 135 -7.38 16.87 -22.63
C CYS A 135 -6.71 15.65 -22.01
N SER A 136 -7.03 15.34 -20.76
CA SER A 136 -6.64 14.08 -20.11
C SER A 136 -7.88 13.24 -19.86
N VAL A 137 -7.89 11.99 -20.34
CA VAL A 137 -8.91 11.00 -19.95
C VAL A 137 -8.33 10.16 -18.83
N ASP A 138 -9.00 10.15 -17.68
CA ASP A 138 -8.60 9.37 -16.52
C ASP A 138 -9.32 8.01 -16.56
N TYR A 139 -8.56 6.92 -16.72
CA TYR A 139 -9.07 5.55 -16.61
C TYR A 139 -8.74 4.99 -15.24
N VAL A 140 -9.76 4.58 -14.47
CA VAL A 140 -9.51 3.80 -13.25
C VAL A 140 -9.59 2.32 -13.61
N ILE A 141 -8.46 1.64 -13.51
CA ILE A 141 -8.37 0.20 -13.74
C ILE A 141 -8.12 -0.48 -12.40
N GLU A 142 -8.95 -1.46 -12.09
CA GLU A 142 -8.75 -2.35 -10.97
C GLU A 142 -8.10 -3.64 -11.45
N ARG A 143 -6.94 -3.96 -10.86
CA ARG A 143 -6.25 -5.22 -11.03
C ARG A 143 -6.35 -6.02 -9.74
N ARG A 144 -7.03 -7.17 -9.81
CA ARG A 144 -7.11 -8.14 -8.72
C ARG A 144 -6.22 -9.33 -9.04
N ARG A 145 -5.37 -9.70 -8.09
CA ARG A 145 -4.65 -10.98 -8.09
C ARG A 145 -5.06 -11.76 -6.85
N GLN A 146 -5.61 -12.94 -7.08
CA GLN A 146 -5.94 -13.88 -6.02
C GLN A 146 -5.16 -15.17 -6.26
N ALA A 147 -4.33 -15.54 -5.28
CA ALA A 147 -3.64 -16.81 -5.26
C ALA A 147 -4.44 -17.78 -4.39
N PHE A 148 -5.08 -18.75 -5.03
CA PHE A 148 -5.47 -19.99 -4.36
C PHE A 148 -4.31 -20.96 -4.48
N PRO A 149 -4.17 -21.96 -3.57
CA PRO A 149 -2.94 -22.75 -3.41
C PRO A 149 -2.30 -23.30 -4.69
N PHE A 150 -3.01 -23.38 -5.83
CA PHE A 150 -2.45 -23.79 -7.12
C PHE A 150 -2.86 -22.95 -8.35
N ASN A 151 -3.63 -21.87 -8.20
CA ASN A 151 -4.08 -21.04 -9.32
C ASN A 151 -4.01 -19.54 -9.01
N ILE A 152 -3.32 -18.81 -9.87
CA ILE A 152 -3.27 -17.35 -9.87
C ILE A 152 -4.32 -16.85 -10.85
N CYS A 153 -5.35 -16.17 -10.34
CA CYS A 153 -6.32 -15.48 -11.18
C CYS A 153 -5.99 -13.99 -11.19
N ASN A 154 -5.66 -13.46 -12.37
CA ASN A 154 -5.56 -12.02 -12.61
C ASN A 154 -6.85 -11.56 -13.29
N LYS A 155 -7.50 -10.52 -12.77
CA LYS A 155 -8.66 -9.88 -13.38
C LYS A 155 -8.41 -8.38 -13.50
N ASP A 156 -8.62 -7.85 -14.70
CA ASP A 156 -8.60 -6.43 -14.99
C ASP A 156 -10.05 -5.96 -15.18
N GLU A 157 -10.44 -4.89 -14.51
CA GLU A 157 -11.77 -4.30 -14.61
C GLU A 157 -11.66 -2.77 -14.74
N VAL A 158 -12.28 -2.20 -15.77
CA VAL A 158 -12.33 -0.73 -15.95
C VAL A 158 -13.51 -0.19 -15.15
N LEU A 159 -13.23 0.58 -14.11
CA LEU A 159 -14.23 1.07 -13.16
C LEU A 159 -14.84 2.42 -13.52
N GLY A 160 -14.19 3.21 -14.37
CA GLY A 160 -14.68 4.54 -14.75
C GLY A 160 -13.81 5.22 -15.82
N LYS A 161 -14.42 6.17 -16.53
CA LYS A 161 -13.79 7.07 -17.50
C LYS A 161 -14.35 8.48 -17.27
N ASN A 162 -13.47 9.47 -17.21
CA ASN A 162 -13.84 10.89 -17.21
C ASN A 162 -13.20 11.57 -18.42
#